data_AF-A0A3S1U846-F1
#
_entry.id   AF-A0A3S1U846-F1
#
_cell.length_a   1.000
_cell.length_b   1.000
_cell.length_c   1.000
_cell.angle_alpha   90.00
_cell.angle_beta   90.00
_cell.angle_gamma   90.00
#
_symmetry.space_group_name_H-M   'P 1'
#
loop_
_entity.id
_entity.type
_entity.pdbx_description
1 polymer ?
#
loop_
_entity_poly.entity_id
_entity_poly.type
_entity_poly.pdbx_seq_one_letter_code
_entity_poly.pdbx_strand_id
1 'polypeptide(L)' 'MTTEKPRQARLPMVSSDLTVKTAWLYYVEGFTQEQIAEKLDVSRV' A
#
# COMPACT_ATOMS: atom_id res chain seq x y z
N MET A 1 27.45 22.96 6.64
CA MET A 1 26.72 21.71 6.93
C MET A 1 25.65 21.55 5.87
N THR A 2 25.85 20.67 4.90
CA THR A 2 24.91 20.48 3.78
C THR A 2 23.80 19.56 4.24
N THR A 3 22.61 20.10 4.52
CA THR A 3 21.45 19.28 4.85
C THR A 3 20.84 18.75 3.55
N GLU A 4 21.16 17.51 3.19
CA GLU A 4 20.48 16.81 2.12
C GLU A 4 19.04 16.52 2.54
N LYS A 5 18.10 17.31 1.99
CA LYS A 5 16.67 17.12 2.16
C LYS A 5 16.30 15.77 1.55
N PRO A 6 15.63 14.84 2.26
CA PRO A 6 15.34 13.53 1.71
C PRO A 6 14.49 13.73 0.45
N ARG A 7 14.97 13.18 -0.68
CA ARG A 7 14.21 13.06 -1.92
C ARG A 7 12.94 12.29 -1.56
N GLN A 8 11.82 13.01 -1.42
CA GLN A 8 10.51 12.40 -1.41
C GLN A 8 10.38 11.65 -2.73
N ALA A 9 10.60 10.33 -2.67
CA ALA A 9 10.23 9.44 -3.74
C ALA A 9 8.73 9.67 -3.95
N ARG A 10 8.37 10.30 -5.07
CA ARG A 10 6.98 10.37 -5.51
C ARG A 10 6.59 8.95 -5.86
N LEU A 11 6.15 8.19 -4.85
CA LEU A 11 5.44 6.95 -5.07
C LEU A 11 4.26 7.29 -5.98
N PRO A 12 4.04 6.53 -7.07
CA PRO A 12 2.98 6.83 -8.02
C PRO A 12 1.65 6.89 -7.25
N MET A 13 0.88 7.96 -7.44
CA MET A 13 -0.37 8.21 -6.68
C MET A 13 -1.39 7.07 -6.79
N VAL A 14 -1.29 6.22 -7.81
CA VAL A 14 -2.09 4.99 -7.99
C VAL A 14 -1.75 3.89 -6.96
N SER A 15 -0.51 3.83 -6.48
CA SER A 15 -0.07 2.88 -5.44
C SER A 15 -0.58 3.25 -4.05
N SER A 16 -0.84 4.54 -3.80
CA SER A 16 -1.32 5.03 -2.51
C SER A 16 -2.71 4.48 -2.17
N ASP A 17 -3.64 4.46 -3.12
CA ASP A 17 -5.00 3.96 -2.87
C ASP A 17 -5.01 2.44 -2.62
N LEU A 18 -4.22 1.69 -3.38
CA LEU A 18 -4.13 0.25 -3.19
C LEU A 18 -3.49 -0.09 -1.83
N THR A 19 -2.40 0.60 -1.47
CA THR A 19 -1.72 0.39 -0.19
C THR A 19 -2.61 0.74 1.00
N VAL A 20 -3.34 1.86 0.92
CA VAL A 20 -4.27 2.29 1.97
C VAL A 20 -5.44 1.31 2.12
N LYS A 21 -6.02 0.85 1.00
CA LYS A 21 -7.08 -0.16 1.02
C LYS A 21 -6.59 -1.48 1.60
N THR A 22 -5.43 -1.97 1.18
CA THR A 22 -4.81 -3.18 1.73
C THR A 22 -4.58 -3.06 3.24
N ALA A 23 -4.06 -1.92 3.71
CA ALA A 23 -3.84 -1.68 5.13
C ALA A 23 -5.15 -1.66 5.92
N TRP A 24 -6.22 -1.05 5.40
CA TRP A 24 -7.53 -1.06 6.04
C TRP A 24 -8.10 -2.48 6.15
N LEU A 25 -8.09 -3.24 5.05
CA LEU A 25 -8.61 -4.61 5.04
C LEU A 25 -7.85 -5.51 6.03
N TYR A 26 -6.55 -5.31 6.18
CA TYR A 26 -5.74 -6.08 7.11
C TYR A 26 -5.95 -5.66 8.57
N TYR A 27 -5.78 -4.38 8.89
CA TYR A 27 -5.78 -3.91 10.29
C TYR A 27 -7.19 -3.64 10.85
N VAL A 28 -8.14 -3.23 10.01
CA VAL A 28 -9.49 -2.84 10.45
C VAL A 28 -10.48 -3.98 10.24
N GLU A 29 -10.47 -4.62 9.07
CA GLU A 29 -11.41 -5.70 8.75
C GLU A 29 -10.89 -7.10 9.15
N GLY A 30 -9.58 -7.23 9.44
CA GLY A 30 -8.99 -8.49 9.88
C GLY A 30 -8.84 -9.54 8.78
N PHE A 31 -8.84 -9.14 7.51
CA PHE A 31 -8.64 -10.06 6.40
C PHE A 31 -7.18 -10.51 6.27
N THR A 32 -7.01 -11.76 5.84
CA THR A 32 -5.70 -12.30 5.45
C THR A 32 -5.22 -11.73 4.12
N GLN A 33 -3.91 -11.81 3.84
CA GLN A 33 -3.36 -11.29 2.58
C GLN A 33 -3.91 -12.03 1.36
N GLU A 34 -4.21 -13.33 1.49
CA GLU A 34 -4.88 -14.16 0.48
C GLU A 34 -6.26 -13.61 0.15
N GLN A 35 -7.09 -13.39 1.17
CA GLN A 35 -8.44 -12.85 1.01
C GLN A 35 -8.43 -11.41 0.45
N ILE A 36 -7.42 -10.61 0.83
CA ILE A 36 -7.26 -9.25 0.30
C ILE A 36 -6.89 -9.30 -1.19
N ALA A 37 -6.01 -10.21 -1.59
CA ALA A 37 -5.61 -10.37 -3.00
C ALA A 37 -6.80 -10.75 -3.88
N GLU A 38 -7.63 -11.69 -3.41
CA GLU A 38 -8.88 -12.06 -4.08
C GLU A 38 -9.86 -10.88 -4.15
N LYS A 39 -10.02 -10.12 -3.06
CA LYS A 39 -10.99 -9.03 -2.95
C LYS A 39 -10.61 -7.78 -3.74
N LEU A 40 -9.32 -7.54 -3.93
CA LEU A 40 -8.80 -6.39 -4.68
C LEU A 40 -8.47 -6.74 -6.13
N ASP A 41 -8.70 -7.99 -6.56
CA ASP A 41 -8.33 -8.50 -7.90
C ASP A 41 -6.86 -8.19 -8.24
N VAL A 42 -5.98 -8.34 -7.25
CA VAL A 42 -4.54 -8.13 -7.43
C VAL A 42 -3.82 -9.47 -7.48
N SER A 43 -3.06 -9.71 -8.54
CA SER A 43 -2.15 -10.85 -8.61
C SER A 43 -1.13 -10.75 -7.48
N ARG A 44 -0.97 -11.84 -6.71
CA ARG A 44 0.11 -11.97 -5.73
C ARG A 44 1.45 -11.90 -6.47
N VAL A 45 2.35 -11.04 -5.98
CA VAL A 45 3.79 -11.04 -6.29
C VAL A 45 4.57 -11.44 -5.06
#